data_AF-A0A2V7RYX6-F1
#
_entry.id   AF-A0A2V7RYX6-F1
#
_cell.length_a   1.000
_cell.length_b   1.000
_cell.length_c   1.000
_cell.angle_alpha   90.00
_cell.angle_beta   90.00
_cell.angle_gamma   90.00
#
_symmetry.space_group_name_H-M   'P 1'
#
loop_
_entity.id
_entity.type
_entity.pdbx_description
1 polymer ?
#
loop_
_entity_poly.entity_id
_entity_poly.type
_entity_poly.pdbx_seq_one_letter_code
_entity_poly.pdbx_strand_id
1 'polypeptide(L)' 'LGLATPSDFRTEPLIGLRFAKRFLHDGAATTLEQAIKLHGGEATGTRDRFNGLSGAGQAALIAFLKSL' A
#
# COMPACT_ATOMS: atom_id res chain seq x y z
N LEU A 1 -20.91 6.83 17.53
CA LEU A 1 -19.52 6.34 17.67
C LEU A 1 -19.35 5.18 16.70
N GLY A 2 -18.47 5.29 15.72
CA GLY A 2 -18.21 4.21 14.77
C GLY A 2 -17.46 3.08 15.46
N LEU A 3 -18.11 1.93 15.61
CA LEU A 3 -17.49 0.73 16.18
C LEU A 3 -16.72 0.05 15.05
N ALA A 4 -15.39 -0.05 15.19
CA ALA A 4 -14.57 -0.85 14.31
C ALA A 4 -14.88 -2.34 14.53
N THR A 5 -14.92 -3.10 13.44
CA THR A 5 -14.97 -4.55 13.42
C THR A 5 -13.56 -5.14 13.42
N PRO A 6 -13.37 -6.44 13.69
CA PRO A 6 -12.06 -7.09 13.59
C PRO A 6 -11.42 -7.04 12.18
N SER A 7 -12.23 -6.78 11.15
CA SER A 7 -11.78 -6.66 9.76
C SER A 7 -11.40 -5.22 9.39
N ASP A 8 -11.66 -4.25 10.27
CA ASP A 8 -11.34 -2.85 10.04
C ASP A 8 -9.93 -2.55 10.52
N PHE A 9 -9.13 -2.00 9.63
CA PHE A 9 -7.78 -1.57 9.92
C PHE A 9 -7.66 -0.07 9.73
N ARG A 10 -6.88 0.56 10.61
CA ARG A 10 -6.47 1.94 10.40
C ARG A 10 -5.36 1.98 9.36
N THR A 11 -5.44 2.93 8.44
CA THR A 11 -4.34 3.23 7.52
C THR A 11 -3.06 3.54 8.30
N GLU A 12 -2.02 2.74 8.09
CA GLU A 12 -0.71 2.96 8.71
C GLU A 12 -0.04 4.21 8.15
N PRO A 13 0.70 4.97 8.98
CA PRO A 13 1.47 6.11 8.50
C PRO A 13 2.65 5.62 7.64
N LEU A 14 2.97 6.35 6.57
CA LEU A 14 4.10 6.03 5.70
C LEU A 14 5.46 6.54 6.23
N ILE A 15 5.50 7.12 7.43
CA ILE A 15 6.76 7.62 8.00
C ILE A 15 7.70 6.45 8.32
N GLY A 16 8.91 6.47 7.76
CA GLY A 16 9.88 5.39 7.94
C GLY A 16 9.58 4.13 7.12
N LEU A 17 8.75 4.23 6.08
CA LEU A 17 8.39 3.13 5.19
C LEU A 17 9.61 2.41 4.62
N ARG A 18 10.72 3.11 4.37
CA ARG A 18 11.99 2.52 3.90
C ARG A 18 12.58 1.45 4.82
N PHE A 19 12.19 1.43 6.10
CA PHE A 19 12.68 0.43 7.06
C PHE A 19 11.79 -0.82 7.14
N ALA A 20 10.57 -0.77 6.56
CA ALA A 20 9.65 -1.89 6.57
C ALA A 20 10.10 -3.01 5.62
N LYS A 21 9.91 -4.26 6.04
CA LYS A 21 10.29 -5.46 5.26
C LYS A 21 9.09 -6.32 4.84
N ARG A 22 7.96 -6.15 5.51
CA ARG A 22 6.69 -6.82 5.22
C ARG A 22 5.60 -5.77 5.25
N PHE A 23 4.61 -5.93 4.39
CA PHE A 23 3.52 -4.99 4.19
C PHE A 23 2.18 -5.72 4.24
N LEU A 24 1.11 -4.94 4.36
CA LEU A 24 -0.25 -5.40 4.71
C LEU A 24 -0.32 -5.90 6.15
N HIS A 25 -1.54 -5.92 6.69
CA HIS A 25 -1.80 -6.28 8.09
C HIS A 25 -1.49 -7.74 8.42
N ASP A 26 -1.51 -8.62 7.41
CA ASP A 26 -1.12 -10.03 7.52
C ASP A 26 0.34 -10.29 7.10
N GLY A 27 1.07 -9.25 6.67
CA GLY A 27 2.45 -9.37 6.20
C GLY A 27 2.59 -10.16 4.89
N ALA A 28 1.54 -10.28 4.08
CA ALA A 28 1.55 -11.08 2.85
C ALA A 28 2.45 -10.52 1.73
N ALA A 29 2.79 -9.23 1.78
CA ALA A 29 3.64 -8.59 0.78
C ALA A 29 5.06 -8.34 1.32
N THR A 30 6.07 -8.51 0.46
CA THR A 30 7.49 -8.20 0.76
C THR A 30 8.05 -7.06 -0.08
N THR A 31 7.25 -6.53 -1.00
CA THR A 31 7.56 -5.33 -1.78
C THR A 31 6.41 -4.33 -1.75
N LEU A 32 6.70 -3.06 -1.99
CA LEU A 32 5.70 -2.00 -2.09
C LEU A 32 4.75 -2.24 -3.27
N GLU A 33 5.27 -2.73 -4.39
CA GLU A 33 4.49 -3.09 -5.57
C GLU A 33 3.49 -4.22 -5.26
N GLN A 34 3.94 -5.26 -4.55
CA GLN A 34 3.06 -6.34 -4.10
C GLN A 34 2.00 -5.80 -3.15
N ALA A 35 2.41 -4.98 -2.18
CA ALA A 35 1.50 -4.37 -1.22
C ALA A 35 0.39 -3.60 -1.94
N ILE A 36 0.75 -2.70 -2.86
CA ILE A 36 -0.23 -1.92 -3.62
C ILE A 36 -1.16 -2.84 -4.42
N LYS A 37 -0.62 -3.83 -5.14
CA LYS A 37 -1.42 -4.74 -5.99
C LYS A 37 -2.38 -5.65 -5.22
N LEU A 38 -2.01 -6.03 -4.00
CA LEU A 38 -2.82 -6.90 -3.15
C LEU A 38 -3.87 -6.15 -2.32
N HIS A 39 -3.83 -4.81 -2.27
CA HIS A 39 -4.87 -4.04 -1.57
C HIS A 39 -6.25 -4.23 -2.22
N GLY A 40 -7.27 -4.28 -1.37
CA GLY A 40 -8.67 -4.37 -1.76
C GLY A 40 -9.53 -3.46 -0.87
N GLY A 41 -10.83 -3.73 -0.84
CA GLY A 41 -11.78 -2.92 -0.04
C GLY A 41 -11.73 -1.45 -0.44
N GLU A 42 -11.59 -0.56 0.54
CA GLU A 42 -11.49 0.90 0.33
C GLU A 42 -10.32 1.31 -0.57
N ALA A 43 -9.22 0.55 -0.57
CA ALA A 43 -8.02 0.88 -1.36
C ALA A 43 -8.11 0.44 -2.83
N THR A 44 -9.20 -0.23 -3.25
CA THR A 44 -9.38 -0.76 -4.62
C THR A 44 -9.20 0.34 -5.68
N GLY A 45 -9.81 1.50 -5.48
CA GLY A 45 -9.70 2.61 -6.44
C GLY A 45 -8.26 3.14 -6.59
N THR A 46 -7.50 3.19 -5.50
CA THR A 46 -6.09 3.62 -5.51
C THR A 46 -5.20 2.58 -6.17
N ARG A 47 -5.42 1.29 -5.89
CA ARG A 47 -4.74 0.19 -6.57
C ARG A 47 -4.97 0.24 -8.07
N ASP A 48 -6.21 0.41 -8.50
CA ASP A 48 -6.55 0.39 -9.92
C ASP A 48 -5.93 1.58 -10.67
N ARG A 49 -5.84 2.76 -10.01
CA ARG A 49 -5.09 3.91 -10.54
C ARG A 49 -3.60 3.61 -10.69
N PHE A 50 -2.98 2.95 -9.71
CA PHE A 50 -1.59 2.52 -9.82
C PHE A 50 -1.40 1.54 -10.98
N ASN A 51 -2.29 0.56 -11.13
CA ASN A 51 -2.26 -0.41 -12.22
C ASN A 51 -2.44 0.26 -13.59
N GLY A 52 -3.16 1.38 -13.67
CA GLY A 52 -3.34 2.18 -14.88
C GLY A 52 -2.17 3.11 -15.23
N LEU A 53 -1.17 3.27 -14.35
CA LEU A 53 0.04 4.04 -14.67
C LEU A 53 0.89 3.32 -15.72
N SER A 54 1.65 4.10 -16.50
CA SER A 54 2.74 3.54 -17.30
C SER A 54 3.79 2.89 -16.41
N GLY A 55 4.63 1.99 -16.96
CA GLY A 55 5.72 1.38 -16.20
C GLY A 55 6.66 2.41 -15.56
N ALA A 56 6.93 3.52 -16.26
CA ALA A 56 7.71 4.64 -15.72
C ALA A 56 6.99 5.35 -14.56
N GLY A 57 5.67 5.55 -14.67
CA GLY A 57 4.86 6.13 -13.60
C GLY A 57 4.82 5.25 -12.36
N GLN A 58 4.66 3.93 -12.52
CA GLN A 58 4.75 2.98 -11.41
C GLN A 58 6.13 3.03 -10.75
N ALA A 59 7.21 2.99 -11.54
CA ALA A 59 8.57 3.06 -11.02
C ALA A 59 8.85 4.36 -10.25
N ALA A 60 8.37 5.50 -10.75
CA ALA A 60 8.52 6.79 -10.08
C ALA A 60 7.78 6.83 -8.72
N LEU A 61 6.55 6.32 -8.66
CA LEU A 61 5.81 6.26 -7.40
C LEU A 61 6.51 5.36 -6.38
N ILE A 62 7.00 4.20 -6.80
CA ILE A 62 7.74 3.31 -5.91
C ILE A 62 9.04 3.97 -5.40
N ALA A 63 9.76 4.67 -6.28
CA ALA A 63 10.97 5.39 -5.88
C ALA A 63 10.67 6.46 -4.83
N PHE A 64 9.57 7.19 -4.98
CA PHE A 64 9.09 8.13 -3.96
C PHE A 64 8.75 7.41 -2.65
N LEU A 65 8.00 6.32 -2.67
CA LEU A 65 7.66 5.56 -1.46
C LEU A 65 8.91 5.03 -0.74
N LYS A 66 9.95 4.62 -1.48
CA LYS A 66 11.24 4.19 -0.91
C LYS A 66 12.04 5.31 -0.25
N SER A 67 11.71 6.58 -0.48
CA SER A 67 12.38 7.71 0.18
C SER A 67 11.75 8.10 1.52
N LEU A 68 10.56 7.58 1.84
CA LEU A 68 9.81 7.88 3.07
C LEU A 68 10.33 7.14 4.31
#